data_AF-A0A7C7QP76-F1
#
_entry.id   AF-A0A7C7QP76-F1
#
_cell.length_a   1.000
_cell.length_b   1.000
_cell.length_c   1.000
_cell.angle_alpha   90.00
_cell.angle_beta   90.00
_cell.angle_gamma   90.00
#
_symmetry.space_group_name_H-M   'P 1'
#
loop_
_entity.id
_entity.type
_entity.pdbx_description
1 polymer ?
#
loop_
_entity_poly.entity_id
_entity_poly.type
_entity_poly.pdbx_seq_one_letter_code
_entity_poly.pdbx_strand_id
1 'polypeptide(L)'
;MQKKMMVLLVVAMLSLSILGPGSVRAQEENYQTNLTVLINKLDTSITSLRQGDVDDASALISDASTIYQSNLSPDIENNDNSLDSKIEQAFTSLAQEPTESGIFALKTDILQAADLIGVSLPPLYAYSLFIILAIAVIVSLLVTLLNKHLVNWGLVRESKAKIAEFQKELREARTKRDMKQLHKIQQRQGEIVKLQGQMFKQTLKPTIIYLVPLMLLWIILLNVYSGWVVAWLPFNIDLPIFGRLVAFGVGWWYFISYMGFSQIFRKVLIGD
;
A
#
# COMPACT_ATOMS: atom_id res chain seq x y z
N MET A 1 16.71 22.87 -25.11
CA MET A 1 15.43 23.62 -25.04
C MET A 1 14.20 22.72 -24.94
N GLN A 2 14.14 21.57 -25.62
CA GLN A 2 12.93 20.73 -25.68
C GLN A 2 12.48 20.09 -24.35
N LYS A 3 13.39 19.74 -23.42
CA LYS A 3 13.01 19.18 -22.10
C LYS A 3 12.30 20.17 -21.18
N LYS A 4 12.64 21.47 -21.24
CA LYS A 4 11.95 22.51 -20.45
C LYS A 4 10.56 22.82 -21.03
N MET A 5 10.41 22.74 -22.35
CA MET A 5 9.14 22.96 -23.04
C MET A 5 8.13 21.84 -22.77
N MET A 6 8.59 20.59 -22.67
CA MET A 6 7.72 19.44 -22.31
C MET A 6 7.24 19.49 -20.85
N VAL A 7 8.08 19.93 -19.91
CA VAL A 7 7.68 20.14 -18.51
C VAL A 7 6.66 21.28 -18.39
N LEU A 8 6.83 22.35 -19.17
CA LEU A 8 5.89 23.48 -19.17
C LEU A 8 4.54 23.10 -19.80
N LEU A 9 4.50 22.15 -20.74
CA LEU A 9 3.27 21.64 -21.35
C LEU A 9 2.51 20.66 -20.44
N VAL A 10 3.23 19.86 -19.66
CA VAL A 10 2.62 18.99 -18.62
C VAL A 10 2.09 19.83 -17.44
N VAL A 11 2.83 20.87 -17.05
CA VAL A 11 2.36 21.85 -16.06
C VAL A 11 1.19 22.67 -16.63
N ALA A 12 1.21 22.99 -17.93
CA ALA A 12 0.11 23.68 -18.60
C ALA A 12 -1.15 22.80 -18.71
N MET A 13 -1.01 21.50 -18.98
CA MET A 13 -2.12 20.54 -18.99
C MET A 13 -2.71 20.28 -17.59
N LEU A 14 -1.90 20.33 -16.54
CA LEU A 14 -2.38 20.36 -15.15
C LEU A 14 -3.01 21.72 -14.77
N SER A 15 -2.75 22.77 -15.54
CA SER A 15 -3.25 24.13 -15.28
C SER A 15 -4.49 24.51 -16.08
N LEU A 16 -4.93 23.68 -17.05
CA LEU A 16 -6.07 24.02 -17.89
C LEU A 16 -7.43 23.85 -17.20
N SER A 17 -7.45 23.39 -15.96
CA SER A 17 -8.63 23.39 -15.07
C SER A 17 -8.75 24.69 -14.25
N ILE A 18 -7.95 25.73 -14.52
CA ILE A 18 -7.84 26.96 -13.70
C ILE A 18 -8.70 28.12 -14.24
N LEU A 19 -9.89 27.87 -14.79
CA LEU A 19 -10.86 28.94 -15.05
C LEU A 19 -12.26 28.56 -14.53
N GLY A 20 -12.43 28.68 -13.22
CA GLY A 20 -13.72 28.64 -12.55
C GLY A 20 -13.69 29.54 -11.30
N PRO A 21 -14.77 30.27 -10.97
CA PRO A 21 -14.82 31.16 -9.82
C PRO A 21 -14.62 30.37 -8.51
N GLY A 22 -13.82 30.93 -7.58
CA GLY A 22 -13.32 30.23 -6.39
C GLY A 22 -14.39 29.67 -5.43
N SER A 23 -15.63 30.15 -5.49
CA SER A 23 -16.75 29.60 -4.72
C SER A 23 -17.22 28.23 -5.24
N VAL A 24 -17.23 28.04 -6.57
CA VAL A 24 -17.62 26.77 -7.20
C VAL A 24 -16.57 25.70 -6.91
N ARG A 25 -15.27 26.06 -6.90
CA ARG A 25 -14.17 25.14 -6.57
C ARG A 25 -14.19 24.69 -5.11
N ALA A 26 -14.45 25.60 -4.18
CA ALA A 26 -14.53 25.26 -2.75
C ALA A 26 -15.71 24.33 -2.45
N GLN A 27 -16.82 24.52 -3.18
CA GLN A 27 -18.01 23.68 -3.07
C GLN A 27 -17.79 22.31 -3.74
N GLU A 28 -17.18 22.26 -4.93
CA GLU A 28 -16.78 21.02 -5.61
C GLU A 28 -15.77 20.19 -4.78
N GLU A 29 -14.76 20.84 -4.19
CA GLU A 29 -13.77 20.19 -3.30
C GLU A 29 -14.44 19.63 -2.02
N ASN A 30 -15.47 20.31 -1.51
CA ASN A 30 -16.26 19.86 -0.37
C ASN A 30 -17.09 18.61 -0.73
N TYR A 31 -17.80 18.63 -1.86
CA TYR A 31 -18.52 17.43 -2.34
C TYR A 31 -17.58 16.25 -2.59
N GLN A 32 -16.42 16.47 -3.22
CA GLN A 32 -15.43 15.42 -3.45
C GLN A 32 -14.89 14.83 -2.13
N THR A 33 -14.67 15.69 -1.13
CA THR A 33 -14.21 15.26 0.20
C THR A 33 -15.29 14.43 0.90
N ASN A 34 -16.54 14.89 0.91
CA ASN A 34 -17.65 14.17 1.53
C ASN A 34 -17.95 12.85 0.83
N LEU A 35 -17.90 12.83 -0.50
CA LEU A 35 -18.02 11.61 -1.30
C LEU A 35 -16.91 10.62 -0.95
N THR A 36 -15.66 11.09 -0.81
CA THR A 36 -14.53 10.23 -0.42
C THR A 36 -14.72 9.66 0.99
N VAL A 37 -15.15 10.47 1.95
CA VAL A 37 -15.41 10.03 3.33
C VAL A 37 -16.56 9.02 3.38
N LEU A 38 -17.64 9.28 2.63
CA LEU A 38 -18.79 8.39 2.53
C LEU A 38 -18.40 7.02 1.95
N ILE A 39 -17.64 7.02 0.85
CA ILE A 39 -17.21 5.77 0.21
C ILE A 39 -16.25 5.00 1.14
N ASN A 40 -15.38 5.71 1.86
CA ASN A 40 -14.49 5.12 2.85
C ASN A 40 -15.26 4.45 4.01
N LYS A 41 -16.34 5.09 4.50
CA LYS A 41 -17.20 4.49 5.53
C LYS A 41 -17.91 3.23 5.05
N LEU A 42 -18.42 3.24 3.80
CA LEU A 42 -19.02 2.04 3.18
C LEU A 42 -18.00 0.91 2.98
N ASP A 43 -16.78 1.24 2.55
CA ASP A 43 -15.71 0.25 2.44
C ASP A 43 -15.31 -0.27 3.83
N THR A 44 -15.27 0.59 4.85
CA THR A 44 -14.98 0.16 6.24
C THR A 44 -16.11 -0.72 6.80
N SER A 45 -17.39 -0.42 6.53
CA SER A 45 -18.50 -1.25 7.00
C SER A 45 -18.46 -2.67 6.41
N ILE A 46 -18.05 -2.82 5.15
CA ILE A 46 -17.82 -4.16 4.57
C ILE A 46 -16.68 -4.88 5.30
N THR A 47 -15.63 -4.16 5.69
CA THR A 47 -14.55 -4.78 6.48
C THR A 47 -15.02 -5.24 7.86
N SER A 48 -15.83 -4.45 8.56
CA SER A 48 -16.42 -4.81 9.86
C SER A 48 -17.35 -6.03 9.74
N LEU A 49 -18.18 -6.08 8.69
CA LEU A 49 -19.03 -7.25 8.42
C LEU A 49 -18.26 -8.55 8.28
N ARG A 50 -17.19 -8.52 7.50
CA ARG A 50 -16.33 -9.68 7.27
C ARG A 50 -15.48 -10.05 8.48
N GLN A 51 -15.21 -9.09 9.37
CA GLN A 51 -14.60 -9.35 10.68
C GLN A 51 -15.61 -9.99 11.65
N GLY A 52 -16.91 -9.91 11.36
CA GLY A 52 -18.00 -10.46 12.16
C GLY A 52 -18.61 -9.44 13.13
N ASP A 53 -18.28 -8.15 12.99
CA ASP A 53 -18.82 -7.06 13.80
C ASP A 53 -19.95 -6.35 13.05
N VAL A 54 -21.17 -6.86 13.27
CA VAL A 54 -22.40 -6.38 12.60
C VAL A 54 -22.85 -5.03 13.17
N ASP A 55 -22.62 -4.81 14.47
CA ASP A 55 -23.01 -3.57 15.15
C ASP A 55 -22.16 -2.39 14.64
N ASP A 56 -20.85 -2.57 14.54
CA ASP A 56 -19.94 -1.56 13.97
C ASP A 56 -20.25 -1.27 12.49
N ALA A 57 -20.58 -2.30 11.70
CA ALA A 57 -21.00 -2.12 10.32
C ALA A 57 -22.28 -1.29 10.20
N SER A 58 -23.28 -1.55 11.03
CA SER A 58 -24.55 -0.80 11.04
C SER A 58 -24.34 0.68 11.44
N ALA A 59 -23.47 0.94 12.40
CA ALA A 59 -23.12 2.29 12.83
C ALA A 59 -22.42 3.07 11.71
N LEU A 60 -21.48 2.43 11.00
CA LEU A 60 -20.78 3.03 9.85
C LEU A 60 -21.71 3.34 8.67
N ILE A 61 -22.72 2.49 8.42
CA ILE A 61 -23.74 2.71 7.39
C ILE A 61 -24.66 3.88 7.78
N SER A 62 -25.04 3.99 9.05
CA SER A 62 -25.83 5.12 9.58
C SER A 62 -25.08 6.44 9.47
N ASP A 63 -23.79 6.44 9.82
CA ASP A 63 -22.91 7.60 9.63
C ASP A 63 -22.80 8.00 8.14
N ALA A 64 -22.64 7.01 7.25
CA ALA A 64 -22.58 7.24 5.81
C ALA A 64 -23.90 7.82 5.27
N SER A 65 -25.05 7.32 5.74
CA SER A 65 -26.37 7.85 5.42
C SER A 65 -26.51 9.32 5.85
N THR A 66 -26.01 9.66 7.03
CA THR A 66 -26.05 11.05 7.54
C THR A 66 -25.23 11.99 6.65
N ILE A 67 -24.04 11.55 6.21
CA ILE A 67 -23.17 12.34 5.30
C ILE A 67 -23.84 12.51 3.93
N TYR A 68 -24.47 11.45 3.42
CA TYR A 68 -25.21 11.48 2.16
C TYR A 68 -26.35 12.51 2.21
N GLN A 69 -27.21 12.41 3.23
CA GLN A 69 -28.38 13.29 3.37
C GLN A 69 -28.02 14.75 3.59
N SER A 70 -26.94 15.02 4.35
CA SER A 70 -26.55 16.39 4.68
C SER A 70 -25.78 17.10 3.58
N ASN A 71 -25.13 16.38 2.67
CA ASN A 71 -24.21 16.99 1.72
C ASN A 71 -24.45 16.63 0.25
N LEU A 72 -25.07 15.49 -0.08
CA LEU A 72 -25.20 15.02 -1.47
C LEU A 72 -26.66 14.94 -1.92
N SER A 73 -27.56 14.44 -1.07
CA SER A 73 -28.99 14.27 -1.38
C SER A 73 -29.67 15.54 -1.91
N PRO A 74 -29.48 16.75 -1.35
CA PRO A 74 -30.19 17.95 -1.82
C PRO A 74 -29.96 18.30 -3.29
N ASP A 75 -28.77 18.03 -3.83
CA ASP A 75 -28.44 18.34 -5.23
C ASP A 75 -28.72 17.17 -6.17
N ILE A 76 -28.74 15.93 -5.64
CA ILE A 76 -29.11 14.73 -6.37
C ILE A 76 -30.62 14.66 -6.53
N GLU A 77 -31.41 14.95 -5.49
CA GLU A 77 -32.89 14.97 -5.52
C GLU A 77 -33.40 15.91 -6.63
N ASN A 78 -32.73 17.06 -6.80
CA ASN A 78 -33.07 18.05 -7.83
C ASN A 78 -32.79 17.57 -9.27
N ASN A 79 -31.86 16.63 -9.47
CA ASN A 79 -31.49 16.11 -10.79
C ASN A 79 -32.14 14.75 -11.09
N ASP A 80 -32.20 13.85 -10.11
CA ASP A 80 -32.80 12.53 -10.20
C ASP A 80 -33.33 12.02 -8.84
N ASN A 81 -34.56 12.41 -8.52
CA ASN A 81 -35.30 11.97 -7.33
C ASN A 81 -35.50 10.44 -7.27
N SER A 82 -35.54 9.75 -8.41
CA SER A 82 -35.71 8.28 -8.42
C SER A 82 -34.46 7.55 -7.94
N LEU A 83 -33.30 8.11 -8.25
CA LEU A 83 -32.01 7.56 -7.85
C LEU A 83 -31.69 7.91 -6.38
N ASP A 84 -32.05 9.11 -5.94
CA ASP A 84 -31.92 9.53 -4.53
C ASP A 84 -32.77 8.65 -3.60
N SER A 85 -34.05 8.48 -3.92
CA SER A 85 -34.95 7.62 -3.12
C SER A 85 -34.51 6.16 -3.09
N LYS A 86 -33.89 5.65 -4.17
CA LYS A 86 -33.29 4.31 -4.19
C LYS A 86 -32.11 4.20 -3.22
N ILE A 87 -31.26 5.22 -3.19
CA ILE A 87 -30.09 5.28 -2.29
C ILE A 87 -30.54 5.34 -0.83
N GLU A 88 -31.53 6.16 -0.50
CA GLU A 88 -32.07 6.26 0.87
C GLU A 88 -32.72 4.94 1.35
N GLN A 89 -33.46 4.28 0.47
CA GLN A 89 -34.04 2.96 0.75
C GLN A 89 -32.94 1.91 0.97
N ALA A 90 -31.89 1.94 0.15
CA ALA A 90 -30.75 1.06 0.30
C ALA A 90 -30.03 1.31 1.64
N PHE A 91 -29.79 2.55 2.04
CA PHE A 91 -29.24 2.89 3.37
C PHE A 91 -30.11 2.34 4.51
N THR A 92 -31.44 2.53 4.43
CA THR A 92 -32.38 2.06 5.45
C THR A 92 -32.37 0.54 5.57
N SER A 93 -32.34 -0.18 4.43
CA SER A 93 -32.28 -1.64 4.41
C SER A 93 -30.95 -2.18 4.95
N LEU A 94 -29.83 -1.55 4.58
CA LEU A 94 -28.49 -1.97 4.96
C LEU A 94 -28.13 -1.61 6.40
N ALA A 95 -28.77 -0.60 6.98
CA ALA A 95 -28.66 -0.32 8.41
C ALA A 95 -29.33 -1.39 9.27
N GLN A 96 -30.35 -2.09 8.75
CA GLN A 96 -31.05 -3.17 9.45
C GLN A 96 -30.39 -4.53 9.21
N GLU A 97 -30.05 -4.84 7.95
CA GLU A 97 -29.37 -6.07 7.56
C GLU A 97 -28.19 -5.75 6.64
N PRO A 98 -27.00 -5.54 7.21
CA PRO A 98 -25.84 -5.15 6.43
C PRO A 98 -25.34 -6.34 5.59
N THR A 99 -25.50 -6.24 4.26
CA THR A 99 -25.09 -7.27 3.30
C THR A 99 -23.97 -6.76 2.39
N GLU A 100 -22.93 -7.56 2.13
CA GLU A 100 -21.79 -7.13 1.30
C GLU A 100 -22.21 -6.70 -0.11
N SER A 101 -23.05 -7.52 -0.76
CA SER A 101 -23.52 -7.23 -2.12
C SER A 101 -24.35 -5.94 -2.19
N GLY A 102 -25.16 -5.67 -1.15
CA GLY A 102 -25.96 -4.46 -1.08
C GLY A 102 -25.10 -3.21 -0.86
N ILE A 103 -24.05 -3.27 -0.04
CA ILE A 103 -23.13 -2.13 0.13
C ILE A 103 -22.35 -1.85 -1.17
N PHE A 104 -21.93 -2.87 -1.92
CA PHE A 104 -21.31 -2.66 -3.24
C PHE A 104 -22.28 -2.05 -4.27
N ALA A 105 -23.55 -2.45 -4.25
CA ALA A 105 -24.57 -1.86 -5.10
C ALA A 105 -24.82 -0.40 -4.72
N LEU A 106 -24.98 -0.11 -3.42
CA LEU A 106 -25.14 1.23 -2.88
C LEU A 106 -23.98 2.14 -3.26
N LYS A 107 -22.74 1.64 -3.14
CA LYS A 107 -21.54 2.34 -3.58
C LYS A 107 -21.65 2.73 -5.06
N THR A 108 -22.04 1.80 -5.92
CA THR A 108 -22.16 2.05 -7.37
C THR A 108 -23.24 3.09 -7.68
N ASP A 109 -24.39 2.98 -7.01
CA ASP A 109 -25.50 3.93 -7.16
C ASP A 109 -25.08 5.35 -6.72
N ILE A 110 -24.35 5.48 -5.61
CA ILE A 110 -23.86 6.79 -5.13
C ILE A 110 -22.79 7.37 -6.06
N LEU A 111 -21.92 6.54 -6.63
CA LEU A 111 -20.93 6.97 -7.63
C LEU A 111 -21.62 7.48 -8.90
N GLN A 112 -22.69 6.82 -9.33
CA GLN A 112 -23.50 7.26 -10.46
C GLN A 112 -24.22 8.58 -10.13
N ALA A 113 -24.79 8.70 -8.93
CA ALA A 113 -25.44 9.92 -8.47
C ALA A 113 -24.48 11.12 -8.43
N ALA A 114 -23.26 10.88 -7.94
CA ALA A 114 -22.21 11.89 -7.87
C ALA A 114 -21.76 12.37 -9.26
N ASP A 115 -21.69 11.47 -10.24
CA ASP A 115 -21.36 11.83 -11.63
C ASP A 115 -22.43 12.76 -12.25
N LEU A 116 -23.71 12.56 -11.91
CA LEU A 116 -24.81 13.43 -12.37
C LEU A 116 -24.69 14.87 -11.88
N ILE A 117 -24.14 15.08 -10.69
CA ILE A 117 -23.87 16.43 -10.13
C ILE A 117 -22.48 16.96 -10.51
N GLY A 118 -21.76 16.27 -11.41
CA GLY A 118 -20.41 16.66 -11.87
C GLY A 118 -19.31 16.39 -10.85
N VAL A 119 -19.57 15.60 -9.82
CA VAL A 119 -18.62 15.29 -8.74
C VAL A 119 -18.07 13.88 -8.95
N SER A 120 -16.84 13.78 -9.44
CA SER A 120 -16.12 12.50 -9.56
C SER A 120 -15.19 12.26 -8.38
N LEU A 121 -14.92 11.00 -8.02
CA LEU A 121 -13.86 10.70 -7.05
C LEU A 121 -12.52 11.24 -7.54
N PRO A 122 -11.68 11.80 -6.64
CA PRO A 122 -10.34 12.19 -7.02
C PRO A 122 -9.60 11.01 -7.69
N PRO A 123 -8.86 11.23 -8.80
CA PRO A 123 -8.17 10.17 -9.53
C PRO A 123 -7.21 9.35 -8.65
N LEU A 124 -6.69 9.96 -7.58
CA LEU A 124 -5.87 9.33 -6.55
C LEU A 124 -6.57 8.15 -5.86
N TYR A 125 -7.85 8.29 -5.53
CA TYR A 125 -8.63 7.24 -4.85
C TYR A 125 -9.23 6.25 -5.86
N ALA A 126 -9.75 6.75 -6.99
CA ALA A 126 -10.34 5.93 -8.05
C ALA A 126 -9.34 4.93 -8.66
N TYR A 127 -8.09 5.36 -8.89
CA TYR A 127 -7.02 4.50 -9.44
C TYR A 127 -5.97 4.13 -8.40
N SER A 128 -6.32 4.18 -7.11
CA SER A 128 -5.42 3.92 -5.98
C SER A 128 -4.62 2.61 -6.17
N LEU A 129 -5.25 1.53 -6.65
CA LEU A 129 -4.59 0.25 -6.92
C LEU A 129 -3.43 0.36 -7.94
N PHE A 130 -3.65 1.04 -9.07
CA PHE A 130 -2.63 1.23 -10.11
C PHE A 130 -1.56 2.23 -9.71
N ILE A 131 -1.94 3.29 -9.00
CA ILE A 131 -1.01 4.32 -8.52
C ILE A 131 -0.06 3.71 -7.49
N ILE A 132 -0.58 2.97 -6.51
CA ILE A 132 0.24 2.30 -5.50
C ILE A 132 1.16 1.26 -6.14
N LEU A 133 0.67 0.52 -7.15
CA LEU A 133 1.50 -0.41 -7.91
C LEU A 133 2.63 0.30 -8.67
N ALA A 134 2.33 1.40 -9.36
CA ALA A 134 3.32 2.19 -10.09
C ALA A 134 4.40 2.75 -9.15
N ILE A 135 3.98 3.26 -7.97
CA ILE A 135 4.91 3.73 -6.94
C ILE A 135 5.80 2.57 -6.45
N ALA A 136 5.22 1.40 -6.15
CA ALA A 136 5.97 0.23 -5.70
C ALA A 136 7.03 -0.22 -6.74
N VAL A 137 6.69 -0.17 -8.03
CA VAL A 137 7.61 -0.47 -9.13
C VAL A 137 8.76 0.55 -9.20
N ILE A 138 8.47 1.84 -9.13
CA ILE A 138 9.49 2.90 -9.17
C ILE A 138 10.42 2.80 -7.96
N VAL A 139 9.86 2.60 -6.76
CA VAL A 139 10.63 2.49 -5.52
C VAL A 139 11.52 1.26 -5.55
N SER A 140 10.98 0.09 -5.91
CA SER A 140 11.77 -1.14 -5.99
C SER A 140 12.92 -1.03 -7.01
N LEU A 141 12.69 -0.34 -8.14
CA LEU A 141 13.73 -0.06 -9.13
C LEU A 141 14.82 0.87 -8.58
N LEU A 142 14.44 1.96 -7.88
CA LEU A 142 15.39 2.87 -7.23
C LEU A 142 16.22 2.17 -6.16
N VAL A 143 15.59 1.36 -5.31
CA VAL A 143 16.27 0.57 -4.26
C VAL A 143 17.25 -0.41 -4.88
N THR A 144 16.87 -1.07 -5.98
CA THR A 144 17.74 -2.03 -6.67
C THR A 144 18.94 -1.34 -7.31
N LEU A 145 18.73 -0.20 -7.97
CA LEU A 145 19.80 0.62 -8.56
C LEU A 145 20.78 1.12 -7.51
N LEU A 146 20.26 1.63 -6.40
CA LEU A 146 21.11 2.12 -5.33
C LEU A 146 21.90 0.97 -4.68
N ASN A 147 21.27 -0.19 -4.45
CA ASN A 147 21.95 -1.39 -3.93
C ASN A 147 23.13 -1.79 -4.83
N LYS A 148 22.93 -1.74 -6.16
CA LYS A 148 23.99 -2.04 -7.12
C LYS A 148 25.17 -1.08 -7.00
N HIS A 149 24.93 0.19 -6.72
CA HIS A 149 25.99 1.21 -6.63
C HIS A 149 26.66 1.29 -5.25
N LEU A 150 25.93 1.01 -4.17
CA LEU A 150 26.42 1.17 -2.80
C LEU A 150 27.01 -0.11 -2.18
N VAL A 151 26.71 -1.30 -2.74
CA VAL A 151 27.24 -2.58 -2.25
C VAL A 151 28.48 -3.00 -3.05
N ASN A 152 29.59 -3.19 -2.35
CA ASN A 152 30.79 -3.82 -2.92
C ASN A 152 30.61 -5.34 -2.99
N TRP A 153 29.96 -5.82 -4.05
CA TRP A 153 29.70 -7.25 -4.28
C TRP A 153 30.96 -8.12 -4.29
N GLY A 154 32.13 -7.56 -4.65
CA GLY A 154 33.42 -8.26 -4.59
C GLY A 154 33.83 -8.67 -3.18
N LEU A 155 33.76 -7.74 -2.22
CA LEU A 155 34.08 -7.99 -0.80
C LEU A 155 33.10 -8.99 -0.17
N VAL A 156 31.82 -8.91 -0.55
CA VAL A 156 30.79 -9.85 -0.09
C VAL A 156 31.05 -11.26 -0.62
N ARG A 157 31.42 -11.40 -1.90
CA ARG A 157 31.70 -12.70 -2.52
C ARG A 157 32.96 -13.36 -1.94
N GLU A 158 34.02 -12.59 -1.72
CA GLU A 158 35.25 -13.08 -1.08
C GLU A 158 34.99 -13.49 0.38
N SER A 159 34.26 -12.68 1.14
CA SER A 159 33.89 -13.00 2.53
C SER A 159 33.00 -14.24 2.61
N LYS A 160 32.02 -14.39 1.70
CA LYS A 160 31.18 -15.60 1.60
C LYS A 160 32.01 -16.85 1.30
N ALA A 161 32.99 -16.75 0.39
CA ALA A 161 33.87 -17.87 0.05
C ALA A 161 34.68 -18.34 1.26
N LYS A 162 35.32 -17.41 2.00
CA LYS A 162 36.08 -17.73 3.24
C LYS A 162 35.21 -18.35 4.33
N ILE A 163 33.97 -17.87 4.48
CA ILE A 163 33.02 -18.44 5.44
C ILE A 163 32.58 -19.85 5.02
N ALA A 164 32.33 -20.08 3.73
CA ALA A 164 31.93 -21.40 3.21
C ALA A 164 33.06 -22.43 3.36
N GLU A 165 34.30 -22.03 3.10
CA GLU A 165 35.48 -22.87 3.31
C GLU A 165 35.64 -23.27 4.78
N PHE A 166 35.50 -22.31 5.70
CA PHE A 166 35.52 -22.59 7.15
C PHE A 166 34.39 -23.53 7.60
N GLN A 167 33.17 -23.35 7.09
CA GLN A 167 32.06 -24.25 7.41
C GLN A 167 32.31 -25.67 6.90
N LYS A 168 32.96 -25.81 5.74
CA LYS A 168 33.37 -27.11 5.20
C LYS A 168 34.44 -27.77 6.08
N GLU A 169 35.49 -27.05 6.46
CA GLU A 169 36.53 -27.54 7.39
C GLU A 169 35.92 -27.98 8.74
N LEU A 170 35.01 -27.18 9.30
CA LEU A 170 34.34 -27.49 10.57
C LEU A 170 33.48 -28.77 10.45
N ARG A 171 32.77 -28.95 9.33
CA ARG A 171 31.93 -30.14 9.10
C ARG A 171 32.79 -31.40 8.93
N GLU A 172 33.91 -31.30 8.22
CA GLU A 172 34.85 -32.40 8.04
C GLU A 172 35.55 -32.80 9.36
N ALA A 173 35.99 -31.83 10.17
CA ALA A 173 36.62 -32.08 11.47
C ALA A 173 35.63 -32.69 12.49
N ARG A 174 34.37 -32.25 12.49
CA ARG A 174 33.29 -32.86 13.30
C ARG A 174 32.99 -34.29 12.89
N THR A 175 32.99 -34.57 11.59
CA THR A 175 32.74 -35.92 11.04
C THR A 175 33.88 -36.88 11.39
N LYS A 176 35.13 -36.42 11.36
CA LYS A 176 36.33 -37.20 11.70
C LYS A 176 36.59 -37.34 13.21
N ARG A 177 35.81 -36.65 14.09
CA ARG A 177 35.97 -36.62 15.56
C ARG A 177 37.39 -36.30 16.04
N ASP A 178 38.16 -35.55 15.24
CA ASP A 178 39.53 -35.19 15.58
C ASP A 178 39.53 -33.95 16.50
N MET A 179 39.73 -34.19 17.80
CA MET A 179 39.72 -33.16 18.84
C MET A 179 40.83 -32.12 18.67
N LYS A 180 41.97 -32.47 18.06
CA LYS A 180 43.07 -31.52 17.83
C LYS A 180 42.76 -30.57 16.69
N GLN A 181 42.22 -31.08 15.59
CA GLN A 181 41.76 -30.25 14.47
C GLN A 181 40.59 -29.34 14.87
N LEU A 182 39.66 -29.85 15.68
CA LEU A 182 38.51 -29.08 16.17
C LEU A 182 38.95 -27.86 16.99
N HIS A 183 39.94 -28.02 17.87
CA HIS A 183 40.46 -26.93 18.69
C HIS A 183 41.18 -25.86 17.85
N LYS A 184 41.95 -26.26 16.82
CA LYS A 184 42.59 -25.35 15.87
C LYS A 184 41.59 -24.57 15.02
N ILE A 185 40.47 -25.18 14.65
CA ILE A 185 39.39 -24.52 13.90
C ILE A 185 38.59 -23.57 14.82
N GLN A 186 38.35 -23.94 16.08
CA GLN A 186 37.72 -23.06 17.07
C GLN A 186 38.53 -21.78 17.31
N GLN A 187 39.86 -21.84 17.32
CA GLN A 187 40.70 -20.63 17.43
C GLN A 187 40.51 -19.66 16.25
N ARG A 188 40.23 -20.18 15.03
CA ARG A 188 39.90 -19.38 13.84
C ARG A 188 38.45 -18.86 13.82
N GLN A 189 37.59 -19.33 14.73
CA GLN A 189 36.20 -18.88 14.82
C GLN A 189 36.08 -17.37 15.08
N GLY A 190 37.00 -16.78 15.86
CA GLY A 190 37.02 -15.34 16.14
C GLY A 190 37.24 -14.49 14.87
N GLU A 191 38.06 -14.96 13.92
CA GLU A 191 38.27 -14.28 12.64
C GLU A 191 37.03 -14.35 11.76
N ILE A 192 36.35 -15.51 11.74
CA ILE A 192 35.11 -15.70 11.00
C ILE A 192 33.98 -14.83 11.58
N VAL A 193 33.88 -14.72 12.91
CA VAL A 193 32.90 -13.84 13.56
C VAL A 193 33.17 -12.38 13.18
N LYS A 194 34.44 -11.95 13.12
CA LYS A 194 34.80 -10.61 12.63
C LYS A 194 34.42 -10.41 11.16
N LEU A 195 34.67 -11.39 10.30
CA LEU A 195 34.29 -11.35 8.88
C LEU A 195 32.76 -11.31 8.70
N GLN A 196 32.01 -12.10 9.47
CA GLN A 196 30.55 -12.04 9.51
C GLN A 196 30.05 -10.66 9.95
N GLY A 197 30.68 -10.06 10.96
CA GLY A 197 30.36 -8.71 11.41
C GLY A 197 30.67 -7.63 10.36
N GLN A 198 31.77 -7.76 9.62
CA GLN A 198 32.08 -6.86 8.50
C GLN A 198 31.07 -7.00 7.37
N MET A 199 30.70 -8.23 6.99
CA MET A 199 29.67 -8.50 5.99
C MET A 199 28.31 -7.96 6.42
N PHE A 200 27.96 -8.10 7.70
CA PHE A 200 26.73 -7.55 8.27
C PHE A 200 26.72 -6.02 8.21
N LYS A 201 27.81 -5.35 8.58
CA LYS A 201 27.95 -3.88 8.44
C LYS A 201 27.86 -3.43 6.99
N GLN A 202 28.44 -4.19 6.05
CA GLN A 202 28.34 -3.92 4.62
C GLN A 202 26.92 -4.11 4.08
N THR A 203 26.14 -5.03 4.66
CA THR A 203 24.74 -5.28 4.26
C THR A 203 23.77 -4.29 4.95
N LEU A 204 24.09 -3.85 6.16
CA LEU A 204 23.28 -2.89 6.90
C LEU A 204 23.41 -1.46 6.38
N LYS A 205 24.61 -1.03 5.96
CA LYS A 205 24.83 0.31 5.38
C LYS A 205 23.82 0.63 4.26
N PRO A 206 23.67 -0.21 3.21
CA PRO A 206 22.68 0.00 2.17
C PRO A 206 21.26 -0.10 2.71
N THR A 207 20.98 -1.09 3.57
CA THR A 207 19.64 -1.30 4.14
C THR A 207 19.13 -0.04 4.83
N ILE A 208 19.92 0.62 5.68
CA ILE A 208 19.50 1.83 6.39
C ILE A 208 19.25 2.99 5.41
N ILE A 209 20.09 3.11 4.37
CA ILE A 209 19.97 4.17 3.36
C ILE A 209 18.66 4.05 2.59
N TYR A 210 18.17 2.84 2.29
CA TYR A 210 16.89 2.66 1.60
C TYR A 210 15.69 2.50 2.54
N LEU A 211 15.93 2.06 3.78
CA LEU A 211 14.89 1.94 4.79
C LEU A 211 14.30 3.31 5.13
N VAL A 212 15.13 4.35 5.21
CA VAL A 212 14.67 5.72 5.49
C VAL A 212 13.66 6.23 4.45
N PRO A 213 13.95 6.25 3.13
CA PRO A 213 12.97 6.66 2.12
C PRO A 213 11.78 5.70 2.03
N LEU A 214 11.98 4.40 2.27
CA LEU A 214 10.88 3.43 2.32
C LEU A 214 9.90 3.73 3.47
N MET A 215 10.42 4.02 4.66
CA MET A 215 9.62 4.38 5.83
C MET A 215 8.93 5.73 5.64
N LEU A 216 9.62 6.73 5.08
CA LEU A 216 9.02 8.03 4.79
C LEU A 216 7.84 7.89 3.83
N LEU A 217 8.00 7.10 2.78
CA LEU A 217 6.95 6.82 1.81
C LEU A 217 5.78 6.06 2.45
N TRP A 218 6.05 5.10 3.33
CA TRP A 218 5.02 4.38 4.08
C TRP A 218 4.18 5.31 4.95
N ILE A 219 4.82 6.24 5.67
CA ILE A 219 4.12 7.24 6.49
C ILE A 219 3.24 8.15 5.62
N ILE A 220 3.76 8.61 4.48
CA ILE A 220 2.98 9.44 3.55
C ILE A 220 1.77 8.68 3.01
N LEU A 221 1.95 7.43 2.58
CA LEU A 221 0.86 6.60 2.06
C LEU A 221 -0.21 6.32 3.12
N LEU A 222 0.20 6.04 4.36
CA LEU A 222 -0.74 5.85 5.47
C LEU A 222 -1.53 7.12 5.80
N ASN A 223 -0.90 8.30 5.76
CA ASN A 223 -1.59 9.55 6.03
C ASN A 223 -2.56 9.92 4.89
N VAL A 224 -2.16 9.73 3.63
CA VAL A 224 -2.97 10.11 2.46
C VAL A 224 -4.16 9.17 2.28
N TYR A 225 -4.01 7.89 2.59
CA TYR A 225 -5.04 6.87 2.37
C TYR A 225 -5.52 6.22 3.67
N SER A 226 -5.53 6.97 4.77
CA SER A 226 -5.98 6.48 6.08
C SER A 226 -7.41 5.93 5.98
N GLY A 227 -7.61 4.66 6.37
CA GLY A 227 -8.89 3.95 6.30
C GLY A 227 -9.27 3.40 4.92
N TRP A 228 -8.62 3.82 3.84
CA TRP A 228 -9.03 3.45 2.49
C TRP A 228 -8.70 1.98 2.15
N VAL A 229 -9.72 1.26 1.68
CA VAL A 229 -9.57 -0.12 1.20
C VAL A 229 -9.13 -0.11 -0.26
N VAL A 230 -7.90 -0.59 -0.53
CA VAL A 230 -7.32 -0.56 -1.88
C VAL A 230 -7.57 -1.87 -2.63
N ALA A 231 -7.54 -3.01 -1.92
CA ALA A 231 -7.76 -4.31 -2.55
C ALA A 231 -8.59 -5.22 -1.63
N TRP A 232 -9.68 -5.75 -2.20
CA TRP A 232 -10.53 -6.76 -1.58
C TRP A 232 -9.90 -8.14 -1.73
N LEU A 233 -9.76 -8.86 -0.61
CA LEU A 233 -9.34 -10.26 -0.63
C LEU A 233 -10.55 -11.17 -0.89
N PRO A 234 -10.40 -12.21 -1.74
CA PRO A 234 -11.44 -13.23 -1.93
C PRO A 234 -11.47 -14.29 -0.80
N PHE A 235 -10.54 -14.24 0.15
CA PHE A 235 -10.46 -15.16 1.29
C PHE A 235 -10.08 -14.43 2.58
N ASN A 236 -10.64 -14.88 3.70
CA ASN A 236 -10.35 -14.34 5.03
C ASN A 236 -9.15 -15.07 5.63
N ILE A 237 -8.12 -14.34 6.05
CA ILE A 237 -6.94 -14.93 6.72
C ILE A 237 -7.01 -14.57 8.21
N ASP A 238 -7.27 -15.55 9.07
CA ASP A 238 -7.14 -15.37 10.51
C ASP A 238 -5.66 -15.46 10.92
N LEU A 239 -5.03 -14.31 11.18
CA LEU A 239 -3.67 -14.24 11.69
C LEU A 239 -3.67 -14.07 13.22
N PRO A 240 -2.95 -14.90 13.98
CA PRO A 240 -2.95 -14.87 15.44
C PRO A 240 -2.37 -13.60 16.08
N ILE A 241 -1.72 -12.72 15.31
CA ILE A 241 -1.09 -11.47 15.80
C ILE A 241 -1.78 -10.22 15.24
N PHE A 242 -2.44 -10.32 14.09
CA PHE A 242 -2.99 -9.16 13.36
C PHE A 242 -4.52 -9.20 13.20
N GLY A 243 -5.19 -10.22 13.75
CA GLY A 243 -6.62 -10.42 13.60
C GLY A 243 -7.01 -11.01 12.24
N ARG A 244 -8.30 -10.93 11.91
CA ARG A 244 -8.86 -11.41 10.65
C ARG A 244 -8.53 -10.40 9.54
N LEU A 245 -7.57 -10.73 8.68
CA LEU A 245 -7.28 -9.94 7.49
C LEU A 245 -8.35 -10.21 6.43
N VAL A 246 -9.21 -9.21 6.27
CA VAL A 246 -10.40 -9.21 5.43
C VAL A 246 -10.20 -8.43 4.13
N ALA A 247 -9.41 -7.36 4.21
CA ALA A 247 -9.09 -6.49 3.10
C ALA A 247 -7.65 -6.00 3.24
N PHE A 248 -6.98 -5.76 2.12
CA PHE A 248 -5.69 -5.10 2.15
C PHE A 248 -5.90 -3.59 2.15
N GLY A 249 -5.68 -3.01 3.32
CA GLY A 249 -5.39 -1.59 3.42
C GLY A 249 -4.14 -1.23 2.62
N VAL A 250 -3.95 0.06 2.39
CA VAL A 250 -2.87 0.63 1.55
C VAL A 250 -1.49 0.11 1.95
N GLY A 251 -1.24 0.00 3.26
CA GLY A 251 0.01 -0.52 3.79
C GLY A 251 0.29 -1.96 3.40
N TRP A 252 -0.72 -2.84 3.43
CA TRP A 252 -0.53 -4.25 3.08
C TRP A 252 -0.43 -4.48 1.58
N TRP A 253 -1.26 -3.80 0.80
CA TRP A 253 -1.16 -3.85 -0.65
C TRP A 253 0.21 -3.35 -1.15
N TYR A 254 0.68 -2.25 -0.57
CA TYR A 254 2.02 -1.71 -0.85
C TYR A 254 3.12 -2.70 -0.47
N PHE A 255 3.06 -3.27 0.73
CA PHE A 255 4.09 -4.22 1.20
C PHE A 255 4.18 -5.46 0.31
N ILE A 256 3.04 -6.07 -0.04
CA ILE A 256 3.00 -7.27 -0.89
C ILE A 256 3.49 -6.94 -2.31
N SER A 257 3.02 -5.83 -2.88
CA SER A 257 3.47 -5.37 -4.19
C SER A 257 4.96 -5.10 -4.19
N TYR A 258 5.46 -4.36 -3.19
CA TYR A 258 6.88 -4.06 -3.03
C TYR A 258 7.71 -5.33 -2.87
N MET A 259 7.30 -6.27 -2.02
CA MET A 259 7.98 -7.55 -1.84
C MET A 259 8.01 -8.36 -3.15
N GLY A 260 6.89 -8.46 -3.85
CA GLY A 260 6.80 -9.17 -5.13
C GLY A 260 7.72 -8.58 -6.20
N PHE A 261 7.63 -7.26 -6.42
CA PHE A 261 8.48 -6.57 -7.40
C PHE A 261 9.95 -6.54 -6.99
N SER A 262 10.26 -6.41 -5.69
CA SER A 262 11.62 -6.44 -5.18
C SER A 262 12.32 -7.77 -5.49
N GLN A 263 11.63 -8.91 -5.36
CA GLN A 263 12.18 -10.21 -5.73
C GLN A 263 12.44 -10.31 -7.24
N ILE A 264 11.51 -9.81 -8.06
CA ILE A 264 11.66 -9.81 -9.52
C ILE A 264 12.86 -8.94 -9.94
N PHE A 265 12.96 -7.72 -9.44
CA PHE A 265 14.06 -6.82 -9.78
C PHE A 265 15.41 -7.31 -9.26
N ARG A 266 15.45 -7.93 -8.08
CA ARG A 266 16.67 -8.58 -7.58
C ARG A 266 17.14 -9.68 -8.52
N LYS A 267 16.22 -10.50 -9.02
CA LYS A 267 16.52 -11.56 -9.99
C LYS A 267 17.02 -11.01 -11.33
N VAL A 268 16.34 -9.99 -11.87
CA VAL A 268 16.63 -9.42 -13.20
C VAL A 268 17.89 -8.55 -13.21
N LEU A 269 18.14 -7.76 -12.15
CA LEU A 269 19.19 -6.75 -12.15
C LEU A 269 20.49 -7.20 -11.47
N ILE A 270 20.41 -8.11 -10.50
CA ILE A 270 21.55 -8.59 -9.71
C ILE A 270 21.95 -10.02 -10.11
N GLY A 271 21.05 -10.80 -10.72
CA GLY A 271 21.37 -12.10 -11.31
C GLY A 271 21.72 -13.17 -10.27
N ASP A 272 20.88 -13.33 -9.25
CA ASP A 272 20.77 -14.55 -8.45
C ASP A 272 19.56 -15.37 -8.93
#